data_AF-A0A7Y6XNZ6-F1
#
_entry.id   AF-A0A7Y6XNZ6-F1
#
_cell.length_a   1.000
_cell.length_b   1.000
_cell.length_c   1.000
_cell.angle_alpha   90.00
_cell.angle_beta   90.00
_cell.angle_gamma   90.00
#
_symmetry.space_group_name_H-M   'P 1'
#
loop_
_entity.id
_entity.type
_entity.pdbx_description
1 polymer ?
#
loop_
_entity_poly.entity_id
_entity_poly.type
_entity_poly.pdbx_seq_one_letter_code
_entity_poly.pdbx_strand_id
1 'polypeptide(L)'
;MILIIVGQLIRTLEVNYGLVFFFTGLVGLTIYILRSLLRFSSKTELFLILSLLFMIITVFSKYYYYRFWDYPAFVSLPLFITALKLYWSKVQTQSAKLKILSIFLLILSIPILGFPNFHKSPRHIIPKEWYNTFDVDKPVTVNLPWLIKSEKALELSKKAFDFKNSKNYSQSIAYFLKCIEIEKNPRFYFDISLCYAYSNDLENAISYMDTTIMMDQTVAASYNNRGLYYYKLKENHLAIHDFSQALKLDSSVSATKVNLSLAYYYNEQYFDACKQIAELKEEGYNLNNNHELQRINRRWCE
;
A
#
# COMPACT_ATOMS: atom_id res chain seq x y z
N MET A 1 17.53 18.26 10.90
CA MET A 1 17.43 17.35 12.07
C MET A 1 16.14 17.60 12.86
N ILE A 2 15.92 18.79 13.44
CA ILE A 2 14.68 19.09 14.21
C ILE A 2 13.41 18.81 13.39
N LEU A 3 13.32 19.32 12.16
CA LEU A 3 12.16 19.07 11.28
C LEU A 3 11.93 17.58 10.98
N ILE A 4 12.99 16.77 10.95
CA ILE A 4 12.88 15.32 10.74
C ILE A 4 12.28 14.66 11.99
N ILE A 5 12.75 15.04 13.19
CA ILE A 5 12.23 14.52 14.47
C ILE A 5 10.78 14.95 14.66
N VAL A 6 10.49 16.24 14.45
CA VAL A 6 9.12 16.80 14.54
C VAL A 6 8.22 16.14 13.50
N GLY A 7 8.67 16.01 12.24
CA GLY A 7 7.93 15.30 11.21
C GLY A 7 7.63 13.85 11.60
N GLN A 8 8.59 13.15 12.22
CA GLN A 8 8.41 11.78 12.68
C GLN A 8 7.44 11.67 13.87
N LEU A 9 7.49 12.62 14.82
CA LEU A 9 6.54 12.69 15.93
C LEU A 9 5.13 13.04 15.44
N ILE A 10 5.00 14.01 14.53
CA ILE A 10 3.71 14.38 13.92
C ILE A 10 3.14 13.19 13.15
N ARG A 11 3.98 12.38 12.51
CA ARG A 11 3.56 11.10 11.89
C ARG A 11 3.06 10.09 12.91
N THR A 12 3.67 10.01 14.10
CA THR A 12 3.15 9.14 15.18
C THR A 12 1.85 9.64 15.78
N LEU A 13 1.51 10.91 15.56
CA LEU A 13 0.28 11.57 16.00
C LEU A 13 -0.77 11.68 14.87
N GLU A 14 -0.56 11.01 13.73
CA GLU A 14 -1.53 10.91 12.62
C GLU A 14 -1.92 12.25 11.96
N VAL A 15 -1.07 13.27 12.06
CA VAL A 15 -1.33 14.58 11.44
C VAL A 15 -0.69 14.63 10.04
N ASN A 16 -1.49 15.00 9.03
CA ASN A 16 -1.13 15.01 7.60
C ASN A 16 0.16 15.80 7.25
N TYR A 17 0.58 16.74 8.08
CA TYR A 17 1.76 17.58 7.85
C TYR A 17 3.10 16.89 8.17
N GLY A 18 3.09 15.74 8.86
CA GLY A 18 4.32 15.09 9.31
C GLY A 18 5.26 14.70 8.16
N LEU A 19 4.70 14.36 6.98
CA LEU A 19 5.46 14.00 5.79
C LEU A 19 6.17 15.22 5.18
N VAL A 20 5.52 16.39 5.17
CA VAL A 20 6.10 17.65 4.69
C VAL A 20 7.27 18.07 5.57
N PHE A 21 7.13 18.01 6.89
CA PHE A 21 8.22 18.34 7.82
C PHE A 21 9.39 17.35 7.72
N PHE A 22 9.09 16.07 7.56
CA PHE A 22 10.11 15.04 7.38
C PHE A 22 10.88 15.22 6.06
N PHE A 23 10.17 15.49 4.96
CA PHE A 23 10.75 15.73 3.63
C PHE A 23 11.62 16.98 3.60
N THR A 24 11.09 18.11 4.07
CA THR A 24 11.82 19.39 4.14
C THR A 24 13.08 19.25 5.00
N GLY A 25 12.97 18.51 6.10
CA GLY A 25 14.11 18.14 6.94
C GLY A 25 15.18 17.32 6.20
N LEU A 26 14.79 16.33 5.40
CA LEU A 26 15.72 15.51 4.59
C LEU A 26 16.36 16.32 3.46
N VAL A 27 15.61 17.18 2.77
CA VAL A 27 16.16 18.08 1.73
C VAL A 27 17.24 18.99 2.32
N GLY A 28 16.96 19.62 3.47
CA GLY A 28 17.96 20.43 4.17
C GLY A 28 19.21 19.64 4.56
N LEU A 29 19.04 18.36 4.93
CA LEU A 29 20.15 17.45 5.22
C LEU A 29 20.97 17.15 3.96
N THR A 30 20.32 16.81 2.85
CA THR A 30 20.98 16.52 1.57
C THR A 30 21.80 17.72 1.08
N ILE A 31 21.23 18.93 1.15
CA ILE A 31 21.93 20.17 0.76
C ILE A 31 23.19 20.38 1.62
N TYR A 32 23.08 20.15 2.94
CA TYR A 32 24.22 20.26 3.84
C TYR A 32 25.35 19.28 3.46
N ILE A 33 25.01 18.02 3.19
CA ILE A 33 26.01 16.99 2.83
C ILE A 33 26.64 17.27 1.48
N LEU A 34 25.85 17.70 0.49
CA LEU A 34 26.36 18.13 -0.80
C LEU A 34 27.36 19.30 -0.66
N ARG A 35 27.09 20.25 0.25
CA ARG A 35 28.05 21.33 0.54
C ARG A 35 29.32 20.82 1.21
N SER A 36 29.26 19.76 2.00
CA SER A 36 30.44 19.14 2.61
C SER A 36 31.36 18.47 1.59
N LEU A 37 30.86 18.03 0.43
CA LEU A 37 31.70 17.52 -0.68
C LEU A 37 32.68 18.58 -1.22
N LEU A 38 32.41 19.87 -1.01
CA LEU A 38 33.29 20.95 -1.46
C LEU A 38 34.37 21.32 -0.44
N ARG A 39 34.36 20.72 0.76
CA ARG A 39 35.19 21.15 1.92
C ARG A 39 35.86 19.99 2.67
N PHE A 40 35.92 18.80 2.08
CA PHE A 40 36.56 17.65 2.75
C PHE A 40 38.07 17.85 2.85
N SER A 41 38.65 17.37 3.96
CA SER A 41 40.07 17.49 4.26
C SER A 41 40.82 16.17 4.09
N SER A 42 40.12 15.03 3.97
CA SER A 42 40.75 13.71 3.81
C SER A 42 39.92 12.74 2.96
N LYS A 43 40.58 11.74 2.36
CA LYS A 43 39.92 10.64 1.62
C LYS A 43 38.91 9.87 2.49
N THR A 44 39.21 9.70 3.77
CA THR A 44 38.31 9.06 4.75
C THR A 44 37.07 9.88 5.03
N GLU A 45 37.19 11.21 5.05
CA GLU A 45 36.06 12.11 5.19
C GLU A 45 35.17 12.11 3.94
N LEU A 46 35.79 12.11 2.74
CA LEU A 46 35.05 11.98 1.48
C LEU A 46 34.25 10.67 1.42
N PHE A 47 34.85 9.55 1.82
CA PHE A 47 34.18 8.26 1.87
C PHE A 47 32.99 8.27 2.84
N LEU A 48 33.13 8.91 4.01
CA LEU A 48 32.02 9.11 4.93
C LEU A 48 30.90 9.97 4.32
N ILE A 49 31.24 11.08 3.65
CA ILE A 49 30.25 11.97 3.02
C ILE A 49 29.46 11.24 1.92
N LEU A 50 30.12 10.44 1.08
CA LEU A 50 29.47 9.66 0.03
C LEU A 50 28.54 8.57 0.60
N SER A 51 29.00 7.85 1.63
CA SER A 51 28.15 6.85 2.30
C SER A 51 26.95 7.48 3.01
N LEU A 52 27.09 8.68 3.56
CA LEU A 52 25.98 9.45 4.14
C LEU A 52 24.93 9.84 3.08
N LEU A 53 25.35 10.27 1.88
CA LEU A 53 24.41 10.56 0.78
C LEU A 53 23.62 9.32 0.37
N PHE A 54 24.31 8.18 0.23
CA PHE A 54 23.66 6.93 -0.11
C PHE A 54 22.69 6.47 0.98
N MET A 55 23.04 6.66 2.25
CA MET A 55 22.14 6.41 3.39
C MET A 55 20.93 7.33 3.43
N ILE A 56 21.05 8.60 3.05
CA ILE A 56 19.89 9.49 2.96
C ILE A 56 18.92 8.98 1.89
N ILE A 57 19.42 8.52 0.75
CA ILE A 57 18.57 7.97 -0.32
C ILE A 57 17.85 6.72 0.19
N THR A 58 18.53 5.81 0.89
CA THR A 58 17.88 4.60 1.41
C THR A 58 16.87 4.90 2.51
N VAL A 59 17.16 5.83 3.42
CA VAL A 59 16.19 6.34 4.42
C VAL A 59 15.00 6.98 3.70
N PHE A 60 15.23 7.94 2.81
CA PHE A 60 14.18 8.62 2.06
C PHE A 60 13.25 7.63 1.35
N SER A 61 13.84 6.70 0.60
CA SER A 61 13.10 5.67 -0.14
C SER A 61 12.34 4.74 0.79
N LYS A 62 12.89 4.30 1.93
CA LYS A 62 12.17 3.44 2.87
C LYS A 62 10.97 4.17 3.49
N TYR A 63 11.12 5.45 3.82
CA TYR A 63 10.05 6.24 4.45
C TYR A 63 9.00 6.76 3.46
N TYR A 64 9.26 6.74 2.15
CA TYR A 64 8.38 7.28 1.08
C TYR A 64 7.93 6.24 0.03
N TYR A 65 8.84 5.38 -0.45
CA TYR A 65 8.64 4.39 -1.52
C TYR A 65 8.97 2.96 -1.05
N TYR A 66 8.02 2.36 -0.32
CA TYR A 66 8.14 1.05 0.34
C TYR A 66 8.48 -0.13 -0.61
N ARG A 67 8.08 -0.07 -1.88
CA ARG A 67 8.06 -1.24 -2.77
C ARG A 67 9.43 -1.71 -3.31
N PHE A 68 10.46 -0.85 -3.30
CA PHE A 68 11.66 -1.10 -4.12
C PHE A 68 12.99 -1.19 -3.34
N TRP A 69 13.08 -0.71 -2.10
CA TRP A 69 14.38 -0.40 -1.48
C TRP A 69 14.74 -1.16 -0.20
N ASP A 70 14.16 -2.33 0.07
CA ASP A 70 14.66 -3.20 1.15
C ASP A 70 16.06 -3.77 0.81
N TYR A 71 16.35 -4.02 -0.47
CA TYR A 71 17.65 -4.54 -0.92
C TYR A 71 18.83 -3.56 -0.76
N PRO A 72 18.69 -2.26 -1.09
CA PRO A 72 19.82 -1.36 -1.06
C PRO A 72 20.22 -0.94 0.36
N ALA A 73 19.32 -1.09 1.35
CA ALA A 73 19.68 -0.95 2.75
C ALA A 73 20.73 -1.99 3.20
N PHE A 74 20.65 -3.23 2.68
CA PHE A 74 21.65 -4.27 2.96
C PHE A 74 23.04 -3.94 2.41
N VAL A 75 23.13 -3.04 1.42
CA VAL A 75 24.39 -2.59 0.85
C VAL A 75 24.82 -1.26 1.50
N SER A 76 23.90 -0.31 1.65
CA SER A 76 24.21 1.03 2.14
C SER A 76 24.65 1.03 3.60
N LEU A 77 24.01 0.22 4.44
CA LEU A 77 24.25 0.24 5.88
C LEU A 77 25.62 -0.34 6.27
N PRO A 78 26.07 -1.50 5.75
CA PRO A 78 27.43 -1.98 6.01
C PRO A 78 28.49 -1.02 5.48
N LEU A 79 28.28 -0.42 4.30
CA LEU A 79 29.19 0.60 3.74
C LEU A 79 29.26 1.84 4.63
N PHE A 80 28.13 2.28 5.18
CA PHE A 80 28.08 3.41 6.10
C PHE A 80 28.76 3.11 7.44
N ILE A 81 28.52 1.94 8.03
CA ILE A 81 29.16 1.53 9.29
C ILE A 81 30.68 1.41 9.12
N THR A 82 31.15 0.84 8.01
CA THR A 82 32.58 0.75 7.71
C THR A 82 33.21 2.12 7.51
N ALA A 83 32.56 3.03 6.77
CA ALA A 83 33.00 4.42 6.63
C ALA A 83 33.07 5.14 7.97
N LEU A 84 32.07 4.95 8.84
CA LEU A 84 32.02 5.54 10.17
C LEU A 84 33.19 5.06 11.04
N LYS A 85 33.46 3.76 11.06
CA LYS A 85 34.55 3.15 11.82
C LYS A 85 35.92 3.69 11.37
N LEU A 86 36.14 3.78 10.05
CA LEU A 86 37.37 4.32 9.47
C LEU A 86 37.54 5.83 9.73
N TYR A 87 36.44 6.57 9.76
CA TYR A 87 36.48 7.99 10.10
C TYR A 87 36.84 8.16 11.58
N TRP A 88 36.17 7.44 12.48
CA TRP A 88 36.31 7.56 13.93
C TRP A 88 37.68 7.13 14.45
N SER A 89 38.34 6.17 13.79
CA SER A 89 39.68 5.70 14.18
C SER A 89 40.78 6.75 14.00
N LYS A 90 40.55 7.80 13.20
CA LYS A 90 41.54 8.87 12.99
C LYS A 90 41.36 10.01 14.00
N VAL A 91 42.24 10.06 15.00
CA VAL A 91 42.19 11.01 16.13
C VAL A 91 42.28 12.50 15.72
N GLN A 92 42.77 12.82 14.52
CA GLN A 92 43.10 14.19 14.15
C GLN A 92 41.97 14.93 13.42
N THR A 93 41.58 16.09 13.98
CA THR A 93 40.69 17.13 13.43
C THR A 93 39.40 16.62 12.76
N GLN A 94 38.61 15.84 13.48
CA GLN A 94 37.30 15.41 13.03
C GLN A 94 36.26 16.52 13.25
N SER A 95 35.38 16.72 12.27
CA SER A 95 34.26 17.65 12.39
C SER A 95 33.21 17.11 13.36
N ALA A 96 32.99 17.81 14.48
CA ALA A 96 31.93 17.49 15.43
C ALA A 96 30.55 17.41 14.76
N LYS A 97 30.31 18.25 13.73
CA LYS A 97 29.06 18.27 12.96
C LYS A 97 28.85 16.97 12.18
N LEU A 98 29.90 16.43 11.56
CA LEU A 98 29.81 15.15 10.83
C LEU A 98 29.56 13.97 11.78
N LYS A 99 30.16 13.96 12.97
CA LYS A 99 29.88 12.93 13.98
C LYS A 99 28.42 12.92 14.41
N ILE A 100 27.87 14.09 14.76
CA ILE A 100 26.47 14.23 15.17
C ILE A 100 25.55 13.77 14.04
N LEU A 101 25.82 14.20 12.81
CA LEU A 101 25.06 13.80 11.64
C LEU A 101 25.07 12.29 11.40
N SER A 102 26.24 11.65 11.53
CA SER A 102 26.37 10.20 11.36
C SER A 102 25.61 9.42 12.43
N ILE A 103 25.69 9.84 13.69
CA ILE A 103 24.91 9.23 14.78
C ILE A 103 23.41 9.39 14.53
N PHE A 104 22.99 10.58 14.12
CA PHE A 104 21.59 10.87 13.82
C PHE A 104 21.04 9.99 12.69
N LEU A 105 21.79 9.80 11.59
CA LEU A 105 21.41 8.92 10.49
C LEU A 105 21.45 7.44 10.89
N LEU A 106 22.37 7.04 11.77
CA LEU A 106 22.39 5.69 12.33
C LEU A 106 21.09 5.42 13.11
N ILE A 107 20.65 6.35 13.97
CA ILE A 107 19.39 6.23 14.71
C ILE A 107 18.20 6.14 13.76
N LEU A 108 18.15 7.00 12.73
CA LEU A 108 17.08 6.96 11.72
C LEU A 108 17.05 5.65 10.91
N SER A 109 18.16 4.92 10.86
CA SER A 109 18.28 3.63 10.18
C SER A 109 17.88 2.43 11.04
N ILE A 110 17.71 2.58 12.37
CA ILE A 110 17.28 1.48 13.26
C ILE A 110 15.96 0.84 12.81
N PRO A 111 14.92 1.62 12.40
CA PRO A 111 13.68 1.02 11.92
C PRO A 111 13.81 0.25 10.61
N ILE A 112 14.94 0.39 9.89
CA ILE A 112 15.24 -0.37 8.67
C ILE A 112 15.62 -1.82 9.01
N LEU A 113 16.16 -2.08 10.20
CA LEU A 113 16.79 -3.37 10.53
C LEU A 113 15.93 -4.35 11.34
N GLY A 114 14.87 -3.92 12.02
CA GLY A 114 14.46 -4.67 13.22
C GLY A 114 13.01 -4.69 13.66
N PHE A 115 12.04 -4.17 12.92
CA PHE A 115 10.64 -4.40 13.28
C PHE A 115 9.91 -5.16 12.19
N PRO A 116 9.43 -6.40 12.46
CA PRO A 116 8.59 -7.16 11.51
C PRO A 116 7.31 -6.39 11.13
N ASN A 117 6.96 -5.34 11.88
CA ASN A 117 5.85 -4.44 11.64
C ASN A 117 6.25 -3.05 11.08
N PHE A 118 7.53 -2.73 10.81
CA PHE A 118 7.90 -1.47 10.11
C PHE A 118 7.87 -1.58 8.59
N HIS A 119 7.83 -2.81 8.07
CA HIS A 119 7.51 -3.08 6.67
C HIS A 119 6.04 -2.78 6.36
N LYS A 120 5.22 -2.59 7.38
CA LYS A 120 3.84 -2.20 7.23
C LYS A 120 3.78 -0.67 7.10
N SER A 121 3.20 -0.20 6.00
CA SER A 121 3.06 1.23 5.67
C SER A 121 2.55 2.03 6.88
N PRO A 122 2.99 3.27 7.12
CA PRO A 122 2.38 4.16 8.13
C PRO A 122 0.87 4.40 7.90
N ARG A 123 0.32 3.94 6.76
CA ARG A 123 -1.09 4.01 6.38
C ARG A 123 -2.00 3.08 7.20
N HIS A 124 -1.48 2.25 8.10
CA HIS A 124 -2.31 1.37 8.95
C HIS A 124 -3.19 2.09 9.98
N ILE A 125 -3.21 3.43 9.99
CA ILE A 125 -4.20 4.18 10.76
C ILE A 125 -4.89 5.15 9.81
N ILE A 126 -5.82 4.61 9.03
CA ILE A 126 -6.92 5.41 8.50
C ILE A 126 -7.98 5.43 9.63
N PRO A 127 -8.53 6.59 10.03
CA PRO A 127 -9.52 6.66 11.11
C PRO A 127 -10.75 5.81 10.78
N LYS A 128 -11.26 5.04 11.75
CA LYS A 128 -12.44 4.15 11.61
C LYS A 128 -13.68 4.85 11.02
N GLU A 129 -13.73 6.17 11.14
CA GLU A 129 -14.78 7.06 10.64
C GLU A 129 -14.73 7.29 9.11
N TRP A 130 -13.59 7.05 8.46
CA TRP A 130 -13.42 7.24 7.01
C TRP A 130 -13.90 6.05 6.17
N TYR A 131 -14.37 4.96 6.79
CA TYR A 131 -14.61 3.68 6.12
C TYR A 131 -16.09 3.35 5.83
N ASN A 132 -17.04 4.14 6.32
CA ASN A 132 -18.48 3.85 6.26
C ASN A 132 -19.24 4.59 5.16
N THR A 133 -18.59 5.30 4.24
CA THR A 133 -19.31 6.24 3.38
C THR A 133 -20.10 5.58 2.24
N PHE A 134 -19.91 4.29 1.94
CA PHE A 134 -20.53 3.68 0.76
C PHE A 134 -21.08 2.28 1.04
N ASP A 135 -22.41 2.23 1.22
CA ASP A 135 -23.25 1.02 1.18
C ASP A 135 -23.22 0.41 -0.22
N VAL A 136 -22.17 -0.38 -0.52
CA VAL A 136 -22.26 -1.37 -1.60
C VAL A 136 -22.80 -2.64 -0.95
N ASP A 137 -24.12 -2.65 -0.80
CA ASP A 137 -24.85 -3.74 -0.20
C ASP A 137 -24.75 -4.99 -1.07
N LYS A 138 -23.96 -5.93 -0.56
CA LYS A 138 -23.82 -7.36 -0.90
C LYS A 138 -22.62 -7.69 -1.80
N PRO A 139 -21.80 -8.68 -1.40
CA PRO A 139 -20.82 -9.27 -2.30
C PRO A 139 -21.56 -9.89 -3.48
N VAL A 140 -21.20 -9.47 -4.70
CA VAL A 140 -21.63 -10.17 -5.92
C VAL A 140 -21.18 -11.62 -5.76
N THR A 141 -22.12 -12.57 -5.80
CA THR A 141 -21.80 -13.99 -5.76
C THR A 141 -21.19 -14.37 -7.10
N VAL A 142 -19.87 -14.28 -7.19
CA VAL A 142 -19.11 -14.68 -8.37
C VAL A 142 -18.89 -16.19 -8.29
N ASN A 143 -19.35 -16.93 -9.30
CA ASN A 143 -18.91 -18.31 -9.50
C ASN A 143 -17.43 -18.28 -9.90
N LEU A 144 -16.55 -18.56 -8.94
CA LEU A 144 -15.11 -18.63 -9.19
C LEU A 144 -14.79 -19.90 -9.99
N PRO A 145 -13.97 -19.83 -11.04
CA PRO A 145 -13.66 -20.98 -11.90
C PRO A 145 -12.75 -22.02 -11.22
N TRP A 146 -12.16 -21.67 -10.07
CA TRP A 146 -11.17 -22.48 -9.40
C TRP A 146 -11.81 -23.56 -8.51
N LEU A 147 -11.85 -24.79 -9.03
CA LEU A 147 -12.29 -25.95 -8.28
C LEU A 147 -11.21 -26.39 -7.26
N ILE A 148 -11.63 -26.74 -6.05
CA ILE A 148 -10.76 -27.34 -5.03
C ILE A 148 -10.65 -28.84 -5.33
N LYS A 149 -9.43 -29.35 -5.52
CA LYS A 149 -9.21 -30.77 -5.89
C LYS A 149 -9.05 -31.66 -4.67
N SER A 150 -8.38 -31.18 -3.63
CA SER A 150 -8.16 -31.94 -2.41
C SER A 150 -9.42 -31.95 -1.53
N GLU A 151 -9.92 -33.14 -1.20
CA GLU A 151 -11.03 -33.30 -0.25
C GLU A 151 -10.70 -32.72 1.13
N LYS A 152 -9.45 -32.90 1.59
CA LYS A 152 -8.98 -32.33 2.85
C LYS A 152 -8.97 -30.79 2.82
N ALA A 153 -8.50 -30.19 1.72
CA ALA A 153 -8.55 -28.73 1.56
C ALA A 153 -9.99 -28.23 1.46
N LEU A 154 -10.89 -29.00 0.84
CA LEU A 154 -12.31 -28.69 0.76
C LEU A 154 -12.95 -28.68 2.15
N GLU A 155 -12.71 -29.69 2.99
CA GLU A 155 -13.22 -29.74 4.36
C GLU A 155 -12.71 -28.56 5.22
N LEU A 156 -11.41 -28.25 5.12
CA LEU A 156 -10.84 -27.10 5.83
C LEU A 156 -11.41 -25.78 5.33
N SER A 157 -11.66 -25.64 4.02
CA SER A 157 -12.27 -24.45 3.45
C SER A 157 -13.69 -24.24 3.97
N LYS A 158 -14.49 -25.30 4.13
CA LYS A 158 -15.82 -25.22 4.74
C LYS A 158 -15.75 -24.63 6.15
N LYS A 159 -14.85 -25.15 7.00
CA LYS A 159 -14.59 -24.59 8.34
C LYS A 159 -14.18 -23.11 8.28
N ALA A 160 -13.34 -22.76 7.31
CA ALA A 160 -12.93 -21.37 7.10
C ALA A 160 -14.13 -20.45 6.74
N PHE A 161 -15.06 -20.93 5.91
CA PHE A 161 -16.30 -20.22 5.58
C PHE A 161 -17.23 -20.09 6.79
N ASP A 162 -17.33 -21.09 7.65
CA ASP A 162 -18.14 -21.02 8.88
C ASP A 162 -17.65 -19.90 9.81
N PHE A 163 -16.33 -19.80 9.99
CA PHE A 163 -15.72 -18.69 10.71
C PHE A 163 -15.93 -17.34 10.01
N LYS A 164 -15.82 -17.29 8.67
CA LYS A 164 -16.07 -16.07 7.88
C LYS A 164 -17.50 -15.57 8.06
N ASN A 165 -18.48 -16.47 8.01
CA ASN A 165 -19.90 -16.17 8.21
C ASN A 165 -20.19 -15.70 9.63
N SER A 166 -19.46 -16.23 10.60
CA SER A 166 -19.48 -15.79 12.01
C SER A 166 -18.70 -14.48 12.24
N LYS A 167 -18.22 -13.82 11.17
CA LYS A 167 -17.36 -12.62 11.19
C LYS A 167 -16.03 -12.79 11.95
N ASN A 168 -15.62 -14.03 12.22
CA ASN A 168 -14.35 -14.36 12.83
C ASN A 168 -13.28 -14.52 11.75
N TYR A 169 -12.86 -13.40 11.19
CA TYR A 169 -11.96 -13.37 10.03
C TYR A 169 -10.57 -13.91 10.33
N SER A 170 -10.05 -13.73 11.55
CA SER A 170 -8.72 -14.23 11.93
C SER A 170 -8.64 -15.76 11.91
N GLN A 171 -9.66 -16.43 12.47
CA GLN A 171 -9.74 -17.89 12.41
C GLN A 171 -10.00 -18.38 10.98
N SER A 172 -10.87 -17.70 10.23
CA SER A 172 -11.10 -18.02 8.82
C SER A 172 -9.80 -18.00 8.00
N ILE A 173 -8.99 -16.94 8.13
CA ILE A 173 -7.69 -16.81 7.47
C ILE A 173 -6.76 -17.96 7.88
N ALA A 174 -6.69 -18.31 9.18
CA ALA A 174 -5.85 -19.40 9.65
C ALA A 174 -6.22 -20.75 9.01
N TYR A 175 -7.50 -21.03 8.79
CA TYR A 175 -7.93 -22.25 8.08
C TYR A 175 -7.63 -22.18 6.59
N PHE A 176 -7.83 -21.05 5.92
CA PHE A 176 -7.47 -20.91 4.51
C PHE A 176 -5.94 -21.03 4.27
N LEU A 177 -5.11 -20.55 5.21
CA LEU A 177 -3.65 -20.75 5.13
C LEU A 177 -3.28 -22.24 5.18
N LYS A 178 -3.96 -23.04 6.01
CA LYS A 178 -3.80 -24.51 6.00
C LYS A 178 -4.24 -25.13 4.67
N CYS A 179 -5.24 -24.57 3.99
CA CYS A 179 -5.63 -25.04 2.66
C CYS A 179 -4.51 -24.82 1.64
N ILE A 180 -3.83 -23.67 1.70
CA ILE A 180 -2.70 -23.34 0.80
C ILE A 180 -1.51 -24.29 1.00
N GLU A 181 -1.28 -24.76 2.23
CA GLU A 181 -0.25 -25.77 2.52
C GLU A 181 -0.56 -27.12 1.84
N ILE A 182 -1.84 -27.43 1.60
CA ILE A 182 -2.28 -28.68 0.98
C ILE A 182 -2.32 -28.56 -0.55
N GLU A 183 -2.92 -27.48 -1.06
CA GLU A 183 -3.11 -27.26 -2.48
C GLU A 183 -2.93 -25.77 -2.81
N LYS A 184 -1.99 -25.47 -3.71
CA LYS A 184 -1.81 -24.12 -4.25
C LYS A 184 -2.93 -23.81 -5.24
N ASN A 185 -3.98 -23.17 -4.76
CA ASN A 185 -5.17 -22.84 -5.52
C ASN A 185 -5.50 -21.34 -5.38
N PRO A 186 -5.71 -20.58 -6.48
CA PRO A 186 -5.99 -19.14 -6.41
C PRO A 186 -7.20 -18.80 -5.53
N ARG A 187 -8.17 -19.71 -5.43
CA ARG A 187 -9.37 -19.54 -4.60
C ARG A 187 -9.06 -19.19 -3.16
N PHE A 188 -8.07 -19.84 -2.56
CA PHE A 188 -7.75 -19.62 -1.15
C PHE A 188 -7.14 -18.23 -0.93
N TYR A 189 -6.31 -17.75 -1.86
CA TYR A 189 -5.77 -16.38 -1.81
C TYR A 189 -6.88 -15.34 -1.98
N PHE A 190 -7.83 -15.58 -2.89
CA PHE A 190 -8.99 -14.72 -3.09
C PHE A 190 -9.85 -14.64 -1.81
N ASP A 191 -10.15 -15.79 -1.19
CA ASP A 191 -10.95 -15.84 0.04
C ASP A 191 -10.24 -15.21 1.25
N ILE A 192 -8.92 -15.39 1.39
CA ILE A 192 -8.11 -14.71 2.41
C ILE A 192 -8.16 -13.19 2.21
N SER A 193 -8.00 -12.73 0.96
CA SER A 193 -8.08 -11.31 0.63
C SER A 193 -9.42 -10.71 1.06
N LEU A 194 -10.54 -11.39 0.79
CA LEU A 194 -11.85 -10.96 1.25
C LEU A 194 -11.93 -10.89 2.78
N CYS A 195 -11.36 -11.86 3.51
CA CYS A 195 -11.34 -11.83 4.97
C CYS A 195 -10.58 -10.61 5.51
N TYR A 196 -9.41 -10.30 4.94
CA TYR A 196 -8.66 -9.10 5.27
C TYR A 196 -9.47 -7.83 4.98
N ALA A 197 -10.12 -7.77 3.82
CA ALA A 197 -10.96 -6.63 3.44
C ALA A 197 -12.16 -6.44 4.39
N TYR A 198 -12.82 -7.52 4.81
CA TYR A 198 -13.89 -7.46 5.80
C TYR A 198 -13.40 -7.07 7.21
N SER A 199 -12.16 -7.42 7.56
CA SER A 199 -11.49 -6.90 8.75
C SER A 199 -10.88 -5.49 8.56
N ASN A 200 -11.10 -4.87 7.39
CA ASN A 200 -10.65 -3.53 7.03
C ASN A 200 -9.13 -3.35 6.91
N ASP A 201 -8.40 -4.46 6.70
CA ASP A 201 -6.97 -4.48 6.40
C ASP A 201 -6.77 -4.57 4.89
N LEU A 202 -6.92 -3.43 4.22
CA LEU A 202 -6.99 -3.35 2.76
C LEU A 202 -5.64 -3.62 2.09
N GLU A 203 -4.53 -3.30 2.74
CA GLU A 203 -3.19 -3.56 2.21
C GLU A 203 -2.90 -5.06 2.13
N ASN A 204 -3.21 -5.83 3.18
CA ASN A 204 -3.10 -7.28 3.12
C ASN A 204 -4.09 -7.87 2.12
N ALA A 205 -5.32 -7.33 2.06
CA ALA A 205 -6.30 -7.73 1.05
C ALA A 205 -5.74 -7.57 -0.38
N ILE A 206 -5.11 -6.42 -0.69
CA ILE A 206 -4.47 -6.17 -1.98
C ILE A 206 -3.35 -7.17 -2.23
N SER A 207 -2.46 -7.43 -1.27
CA SER A 207 -1.35 -8.38 -1.45
C SER A 207 -1.81 -9.81 -1.79
N TYR A 208 -2.87 -10.29 -1.13
CA TYR A 208 -3.44 -11.61 -1.44
C TYR A 208 -4.19 -11.60 -2.78
N MET A 209 -4.83 -10.48 -3.14
CA MET A 209 -5.49 -10.33 -4.44
C MET A 209 -4.47 -10.24 -5.59
N ASP A 210 -3.32 -9.58 -5.38
CA ASP A 210 -2.19 -9.57 -6.32
C ASP A 210 -1.70 -10.98 -6.60
N THR A 211 -1.59 -11.81 -5.56
CA THR A 211 -1.21 -13.22 -5.71
C THR A 211 -2.28 -13.98 -6.49
N THR A 212 -3.56 -13.74 -6.20
CA THR A 212 -4.68 -14.34 -6.94
C THR A 212 -4.61 -14.00 -8.44
N ILE A 213 -4.44 -12.72 -8.78
CA ILE A 213 -4.34 -12.23 -10.16
C ILE A 213 -3.09 -12.78 -10.85
N MET A 214 -1.97 -12.88 -10.14
CA MET A 214 -0.74 -13.46 -10.68
C MET A 214 -0.92 -14.92 -11.08
N MET A 215 -1.69 -15.68 -10.30
CA MET A 215 -1.99 -17.08 -10.61
C MET A 215 -3.03 -17.24 -11.71
N ASP A 216 -4.02 -16.34 -11.77
CA ASP A 216 -5.04 -16.33 -12.83
C ASP A 216 -5.50 -14.89 -13.16
N GLN A 217 -5.13 -14.44 -14.35
CA GLN A 217 -5.41 -13.11 -14.86
C GLN A 217 -6.75 -13.01 -15.60
N THR A 218 -7.53 -14.08 -15.68
CA THR A 218 -8.77 -14.15 -16.47
C THR A 218 -10.03 -13.89 -15.65
N VAL A 219 -9.90 -13.77 -14.32
CA VAL A 219 -11.05 -13.62 -13.41
C VAL A 219 -11.35 -12.15 -13.14
N ALA A 220 -12.41 -11.64 -13.77
CA ALA A 220 -12.89 -10.26 -13.63
C ALA A 220 -13.08 -9.83 -12.18
N ALA A 221 -13.62 -10.72 -11.34
CA ALA A 221 -13.88 -10.46 -9.93
C ALA A 221 -12.62 -10.14 -9.11
N SER A 222 -11.47 -10.72 -9.46
CA SER A 222 -10.20 -10.44 -8.78
C SER A 222 -9.78 -8.98 -8.99
N TYR A 223 -9.90 -8.50 -10.23
CA TYR A 223 -9.64 -7.09 -10.55
C TYR A 223 -10.69 -6.17 -9.94
N ASN A 224 -11.99 -6.50 -10.01
CA ASN A 224 -13.02 -5.67 -9.40
C ASN A 224 -12.80 -5.53 -7.88
N ASN A 225 -12.47 -6.61 -7.17
CA ASN A 225 -12.22 -6.54 -5.74
C ASN A 225 -10.95 -5.76 -5.41
N ARG A 226 -9.85 -5.94 -6.15
CA ARG A 226 -8.64 -5.14 -5.94
C ARG A 226 -8.88 -3.65 -6.22
N GLY A 227 -9.63 -3.35 -7.29
CA GLY A 227 -10.06 -2.00 -7.62
C GLY A 227 -10.90 -1.37 -6.51
N LEU A 228 -11.79 -2.14 -5.88
CA LEU A 228 -12.56 -1.70 -4.71
C LEU A 228 -11.66 -1.40 -3.51
N TYR A 229 -10.62 -2.19 -3.28
CA TYR A 229 -9.66 -1.92 -2.20
C TYR A 229 -8.87 -0.65 -2.47
N TYR A 230 -8.36 -0.45 -3.69
CA TYR A 230 -7.71 0.80 -4.09
C TYR A 230 -8.62 2.01 -3.98
N TYR A 231 -9.88 1.87 -4.40
CA TYR A 231 -10.89 2.92 -4.27
C TYR A 231 -11.12 3.31 -2.81
N LYS A 232 -11.24 2.33 -1.91
CA LYS A 232 -11.36 2.58 -0.46
C LYS A 232 -10.11 3.25 0.14
N LEU A 233 -8.93 2.99 -0.42
CA LEU A 233 -7.69 3.68 -0.08
C LEU A 233 -7.54 5.06 -0.75
N LYS A 234 -8.56 5.53 -1.49
CA LYS A 234 -8.55 6.76 -2.30
C LYS A 234 -7.49 6.77 -3.40
N GLU A 235 -7.00 5.60 -3.80
CA GLU A 235 -6.08 5.41 -4.93
C GLU A 235 -6.90 5.26 -6.23
N ASN A 236 -7.69 6.30 -6.56
CA ASN A 236 -8.72 6.25 -7.59
C ASN A 236 -8.17 5.87 -8.98
N HIS A 237 -6.96 6.33 -9.32
CA HIS A 237 -6.30 5.96 -10.59
C HIS A 237 -6.05 4.44 -10.72
N LEU A 238 -5.63 3.77 -9.63
CA LEU A 238 -5.44 2.31 -9.63
C LEU A 238 -6.79 1.59 -9.64
N ALA A 239 -7.77 2.13 -8.91
CA ALA A 239 -9.13 1.61 -8.93
C ALA A 239 -9.73 1.63 -10.34
N ILE A 240 -9.64 2.77 -11.05
CA ILE A 240 -10.08 2.92 -12.44
C ILE A 240 -9.40 1.88 -13.34
N HIS A 241 -8.08 1.71 -13.21
CA HIS A 241 -7.35 0.72 -13.99
C HIS A 241 -7.92 -0.69 -13.78
N ASP A 242 -8.08 -1.11 -12.53
CA ASP A 242 -8.54 -2.47 -12.21
C ASP A 242 -10.01 -2.70 -12.55
N PHE A 243 -10.90 -1.74 -12.29
CA PHE A 243 -12.29 -1.85 -12.74
C PHE A 243 -12.40 -1.91 -14.27
N SER A 244 -11.58 -1.14 -14.99
CA SER A 244 -11.52 -1.20 -16.45
C SER A 244 -11.04 -2.57 -16.95
N GLN A 245 -10.05 -3.17 -16.29
CA GLN A 245 -9.62 -4.54 -16.62
C GLN A 245 -10.71 -5.57 -16.30
N ALA A 246 -11.42 -5.42 -15.19
CA ALA A 246 -12.55 -6.28 -14.86
C ALA A 246 -13.64 -6.24 -15.94
N LEU A 247 -14.02 -5.04 -16.43
CA LEU A 247 -15.01 -4.88 -17.49
C LEU A 247 -14.54 -5.39 -18.87
N LYS A 248 -13.24 -5.41 -19.12
CA LYS A 248 -12.69 -6.06 -20.34
C LYS A 248 -12.85 -7.57 -20.31
N LEU A 249 -12.74 -8.18 -19.13
CA LEU A 249 -12.88 -9.62 -18.93
C LEU A 249 -14.35 -10.05 -18.86
N ASP A 250 -15.18 -9.26 -18.18
CA ASP A 250 -16.62 -9.46 -18.08
C ASP A 250 -17.33 -8.10 -18.01
N SER A 251 -17.91 -7.70 -19.13
CA SER A 251 -18.62 -6.42 -19.27
C SER A 251 -20.03 -6.43 -18.68
N SER A 252 -20.56 -7.61 -18.32
CA SER A 252 -21.96 -7.77 -17.90
C SER A 252 -22.21 -7.40 -16.43
N VAL A 253 -21.14 -7.17 -15.67
CA VAL A 253 -21.23 -6.93 -14.22
C VAL A 253 -21.55 -5.46 -13.93
N SER A 254 -22.84 -5.13 -13.81
CA SER A 254 -23.29 -3.76 -13.49
C SER A 254 -22.64 -3.19 -12.23
N ALA A 255 -22.35 -4.02 -11.22
CA ALA A 255 -21.64 -3.57 -10.01
C ALA A 255 -20.24 -3.00 -10.31
N THR A 256 -19.51 -3.57 -11.28
CA THR A 256 -18.20 -3.08 -11.69
C THR A 256 -18.33 -1.73 -12.39
N LYS A 257 -19.36 -1.53 -13.23
CA LYS A 257 -19.64 -0.22 -13.86
C LYS A 257 -20.03 0.85 -12.84
N VAL A 258 -20.82 0.49 -11.83
CA VAL A 258 -21.13 1.37 -10.69
C VAL A 258 -19.83 1.80 -10.01
N ASN A 259 -18.98 0.85 -9.65
CA ASN A 259 -17.69 1.14 -9.00
C ASN A 259 -16.78 2.01 -9.87
N LEU A 260 -16.72 1.73 -11.18
CA LEU A 260 -15.93 2.52 -12.13
C LEU A 260 -16.46 3.96 -12.25
N SER A 261 -17.78 4.15 -12.32
CA SER A 261 -18.39 5.48 -12.39
C SER A 261 -18.06 6.32 -11.15
N LEU A 262 -18.08 5.72 -9.96
CA LEU A 262 -17.66 6.36 -8.72
C LEU A 262 -16.17 6.69 -8.74
N ALA A 263 -15.33 5.75 -9.18
CA ALA A 263 -13.88 5.96 -9.24
C ALA A 263 -13.52 7.10 -10.20
N TYR A 264 -14.16 7.18 -11.37
CA TYR A 264 -14.02 8.30 -12.30
C TYR A 264 -14.45 9.62 -11.67
N TYR A 265 -15.61 9.65 -11.02
CA TYR A 265 -16.12 10.86 -10.34
C TYR A 265 -15.13 11.39 -9.29
N TYR A 266 -14.64 10.53 -8.39
CA TYR A 266 -13.69 10.92 -7.35
C TYR A 266 -12.27 11.17 -7.88
N ASN A 267 -11.99 10.78 -9.12
CA ASN A 267 -10.78 11.17 -9.85
C ASN A 267 -11.00 12.42 -10.72
N GLU A 268 -12.12 13.14 -10.54
CA GLU A 268 -12.51 14.35 -11.27
C GLU A 268 -12.72 14.15 -12.77
N GLN A 269 -12.89 12.90 -13.21
CA GLN A 269 -13.18 12.52 -14.59
C GLN A 269 -14.69 12.42 -14.79
N TYR A 270 -15.38 13.56 -14.70
CA TYR A 270 -16.85 13.62 -14.71
C TYR A 270 -17.47 13.10 -16.01
N PHE A 271 -16.86 13.38 -17.16
CA PHE A 271 -17.35 12.90 -18.46
C PHE A 271 -17.37 11.37 -18.53
N ASP A 272 -16.27 10.73 -18.12
CA ASP A 272 -16.16 9.27 -18.11
C ASP A 272 -17.11 8.63 -17.09
N ALA A 273 -17.30 9.27 -15.93
CA ALA A 273 -18.30 8.85 -14.94
C ALA A 273 -19.72 8.87 -15.54
N CYS A 274 -20.09 9.95 -16.24
CA CYS A 274 -21.39 10.08 -16.89
C CYS A 274 -21.60 9.06 -18.01
N LYS A 275 -20.54 8.74 -18.76
CA LYS A 275 -20.58 7.68 -19.78
C LYS A 275 -20.95 6.33 -19.16
N GLN A 276 -20.30 5.95 -18.05
CA GLN A 276 -20.60 4.70 -17.36
C GLN A 276 -22.03 4.67 -16.78
N ILE A 277 -22.52 5.81 -16.28
CA ILE A 277 -23.90 5.94 -15.80
C ILE A 277 -24.91 5.80 -16.96
N ALA A 278 -24.61 6.34 -18.14
CA ALA A 278 -25.45 6.20 -19.32
C ALA A 278 -25.55 4.72 -19.76
N GLU A 279 -24.41 4.02 -19.85
CA GLU A 279 -24.38 2.58 -20.16
C GLU A 279 -25.19 1.76 -19.13
N LEU A 280 -25.10 2.09 -17.84
CA LEU A 280 -25.91 1.46 -16.78
C LEU A 280 -27.42 1.67 -17.02
N LYS A 281 -27.85 2.88 -17.39
CA LYS A 281 -29.26 3.16 -17.69
C LYS A 281 -29.75 2.37 -18.90
N GLU A 282 -28.94 2.27 -19.96
CA GLU A 282 -29.27 1.49 -21.17
C GLU A 282 -29.45 0.00 -20.86
N GLU A 283 -28.68 -0.54 -19.92
CA GLU A 283 -28.79 -1.91 -19.41
C GLU A 283 -29.96 -2.11 -18.43
N GLY A 284 -30.76 -1.07 -18.18
CA GLY A 284 -31.92 -1.12 -17.29
C GLY A 284 -31.58 -1.06 -15.79
N TYR A 285 -30.35 -0.67 -15.43
CA TYR A 285 -29.98 -0.50 -14.02
C TYR A 285 -30.75 0.66 -13.38
N ASN A 286 -31.44 0.38 -12.28
CA ASN A 286 -32.16 1.40 -11.52
C ASN A 286 -31.20 2.21 -10.63
N LEU A 287 -30.87 3.43 -11.05
CA LEU A 287 -29.99 4.34 -10.30
C LEU A 287 -30.49 4.68 -8.89
N ASN A 288 -31.79 4.51 -8.60
CA ASN A 288 -32.33 4.77 -7.26
C ASN A 288 -31.77 3.80 -6.20
N ASN A 289 -31.16 2.69 -6.63
CA ASN A 289 -30.48 1.75 -5.75
C ASN A 289 -29.16 2.31 -5.19
N ASN A 290 -28.63 3.42 -5.74
CA ASN A 290 -27.38 4.03 -5.29
C ASN A 290 -27.52 5.56 -5.26
N HIS A 291 -27.68 6.11 -4.05
CA HIS A 291 -27.87 7.55 -3.83
C HIS A 291 -26.73 8.41 -4.41
N GLU A 292 -25.49 7.93 -4.33
CA GLU A 292 -24.33 8.63 -4.87
C GLU A 292 -24.36 8.71 -6.39
N LEU A 293 -24.67 7.61 -7.08
CA LEU A 293 -24.85 7.61 -8.53
C LEU A 293 -25.98 8.54 -8.96
N GLN A 294 -27.11 8.55 -8.24
CA GLN A 294 -28.21 9.45 -8.51
C GLN A 294 -27.79 10.92 -8.38
N ARG A 295 -27.03 11.24 -7.33
CA ARG A 295 -26.48 12.59 -7.10
C ARG A 295 -25.53 13.01 -8.21
N ILE A 296 -24.63 12.12 -8.63
CA ILE A 296 -23.68 12.37 -9.73
C ILE A 296 -24.44 12.62 -11.02
N ASN A 297 -25.37 11.73 -11.36
CA ASN A 297 -26.17 11.80 -12.57
C ASN A 297 -26.92 13.14 -12.71
N ARG A 298 -27.65 13.56 -11.67
CA ARG A 298 -28.43 14.81 -11.68
C ARG A 298 -27.57 16.08 -11.76
N ARG A 299 -26.33 16.03 -11.28
CA ARG A 299 -25.48 17.22 -11.16
C ARG A 299 -24.55 17.41 -12.34
N TRP A 300 -24.14 16.31 -12.97
CA TRP A 300 -23.07 16.31 -13.97
C TRP A 300 -23.45 15.72 -15.32
N CYS A 301 -24.51 14.91 -15.40
CA CYS A 301 -24.82 14.12 -16.61
C CYS A 301 -26.14 14.51 -17.28
N GLU A 302 -27.08 15.09 -16.54
CA GLU A 302 -28.35 15.68 -17.00
C GLU A 302 -28.23 17.20 -17.09
#